data_AF-A0A7V6MXE2-F1
#
_entry.id   AF-A0A7V6MXE2-F1
#
_cell.length_a   1.000
_cell.length_b   1.000
_cell.length_c   1.000
_cell.angle_alpha   90.00
_cell.angle_beta   90.00
_cell.angle_gamma   90.00
#
_symmetry.space_group_name_H-M   'P 1'
#
loop_
_entity.id
_entity.type
_entity.pdbx_description
1 polymer ?
#
loop_
_entity_poly.entity_id
_entity_poly.type
_entity_poly.pdbx_seq_one_letter_code
_entity_poly.pdbx_strand_id
1 'polypeptide(L)' 'MISNEQIKEWLCKLIAGEGESYGYIKLTFALRRNHQLVINKKKVYRLCKELEILRPQRRIKNKYPRR' A
#
# COMPACT_ATOMS: atom_id res chain seq x y z
N MET A 1 -16.80 4.17 13.61
CA MET A 1 -15.36 3.84 13.55
C MET A 1 -15.16 2.76 12.51
N ILE A 2 -14.12 2.82 11.68
CA ILE A 2 -13.88 1.83 10.61
C ILE A 2 -13.00 0.71 11.16
N SER A 3 -13.43 -0.55 10.99
CA SER A 3 -12.72 -1.74 11.46
C SER A 3 -11.48 -2.03 10.60
N ASN A 4 -10.53 -2.79 11.16
CA ASN A 4 -9.35 -3.20 10.42
C ASN A 4 -9.70 -4.15 9.27
N GLU A 5 -10.60 -5.11 9.47
CA GLU A 5 -11.13 -6.00 8.42
C GLU A 5 -11.72 -5.24 7.24
N GLN A 6 -12.48 -4.17 7.48
CA GLN A 6 -13.05 -3.39 6.39
C GLN A 6 -11.97 -2.69 5.55
N ILE A 7 -10.90 -2.21 6.20
CA ILE A 7 -9.75 -1.63 5.49
C ILE A 7 -8.99 -2.72 4.71
N LYS A 8 -8.84 -3.92 5.27
CA LYS A 8 -8.22 -5.06 4.59
C LYS A 8 -8.99 -5.46 3.33
N GLU A 9 -10.31 -5.50 3.40
CA GLU A 9 -11.15 -5.81 2.24
C GLU A 9 -10.98 -4.76 1.12
N TRP A 10 -10.96 -3.47 1.47
CA TRP A 10 -10.70 -2.42 0.50
C TRP A 10 -9.29 -2.49 -0.10
N LEU A 11 -8.28 -2.86 0.69
CA LEU A 11 -6.92 -3.07 0.17
C LEU A 11 -6.90 -4.21 -0.86
N CYS A 12 -7.54 -5.34 -0.59
CA CYS A 12 -7.63 -6.44 -1.54
C CYS A 12 -8.39 -6.04 -2.82
N LYS A 13 -9.50 -5.32 -2.69
CA LYS A 13 -10.26 -4.80 -3.85
C LYS A 13 -9.43 -3.84 -4.70
N LEU A 14 -8.67 -2.95 -4.07
CA LEU A 14 -7.78 -2.02 -4.77
C LEU A 14 -6.67 -2.75 -5.54
N ILE A 15 -6.08 -3.78 -4.94
CA ILE A 15 -5.03 -4.58 -5.59
C ILE A 15 -5.60 -5.37 -6.77
N ALA A 16 -6.74 -6.05 -6.58
CA ALA A 16 -7.38 -6.84 -7.62
C ALA A 16 -7.87 -6.02 -8.83
N GLY A 17 -8.08 -4.71 -8.64
CA GLY A 17 -8.43 -3.77 -9.71
C GLY A 17 -7.19 -3.09 -10.31
N GLU A 18 -7.19 -1.76 -10.29
CA GLU A 18 -6.15 -0.93 -10.92
C GLU A 18 -4.85 -0.83 -10.09
N GLY A 19 -4.90 -1.27 -8.83
CA GLY A 19 -3.85 -1.10 -7.83
C GLY A 19 -2.88 -2.26 -7.73
N GLU A 20 -2.87 -3.21 -8.66
CA GLU A 20 -1.99 -4.38 -8.65
C GLU A 20 -0.53 -3.98 -8.37
N SER A 21 -0.04 -2.93 -9.05
CA SER A 21 1.33 -2.42 -8.92
C SER A 21 1.56 -1.48 -7.73
N TYR A 22 0.57 -1.23 -6.88
CA TYR A 22 0.67 -0.26 -5.80
C TYR A 22 1.43 -0.81 -4.60
N GLY A 23 2.38 -0.02 -4.09
CA GLY A 23 2.89 -0.20 -2.73
C GLY A 23 1.95 0.43 -1.70
N TYR A 24 2.17 0.14 -0.42
CA TYR A 24 1.33 0.62 0.69
C TYR A 24 1.14 2.16 0.71
N ILE A 25 2.13 2.94 0.23
CA ILE A 25 2.01 4.40 0.12
C ILE A 25 0.92 4.78 -0.88
N LYS A 26 0.95 4.20 -2.09
CA LYS A 26 -0.08 4.44 -3.12
C LYS A 26 -1.44 3.92 -2.67
N LEU A 27 -1.49 2.77 -2.01
CA LEU A 27 -2.71 2.25 -1.39
C LEU A 27 -3.27 3.22 -0.35
N THR A 28 -2.41 3.86 0.46
CA THR A 28 -2.85 4.88 1.43
C THR A 28 -3.50 6.08 0.73
N PHE A 29 -2.93 6.54 -0.40
CA PHE A 29 -3.52 7.62 -1.18
C PHE A 29 -4.85 7.20 -1.83
N ALA A 30 -4.94 5.98 -2.36
CA ALA A 30 -6.17 5.44 -2.93
C ALA A 30 -7.28 5.33 -1.88
N LEU A 31 -6.96 4.86 -0.67
CA LEU A 31 -7.91 4.81 0.45
C LEU A 31 -8.44 6.21 0.83
N ARG A 32 -7.57 7.22 0.84
CA ARG A 32 -7.96 8.61 1.10
C ARG A 32 -8.84 9.18 -0.01
N ARG A 33 -8.52 8.89 -1.28
CA ARG A 33 -9.24 9.43 -2.43
C ARG A 33 -10.61 8.76 -2.62
N ASN A 34 -10.65 7.44 -2.56
CA ASN A 34 -11.84 6.66 -2.94
C ASN A 34 -12.83 6.51 -1.77
N HIS A 35 -12.31 6.44 -0.55
CA HIS A 35 -13.11 6.18 0.65
C HIS A 35 -13.04 7.30 1.69
N GLN A 36 -12.39 8.43 1.36
CA GLN A 36 -12.28 9.62 2.24
C GLN A 36 -11.73 9.30 3.64
N LEU A 37 -10.90 8.26 3.73
CA LEU A 37 -10.34 7.76 4.98
C LEU A 37 -9.24 8.67 5.52
N VAL A 38 -9.39 9.16 6.74
CA VAL A 38 -8.29 9.77 7.50
C VAL A 38 -7.43 8.67 8.13
N ILE A 39 -6.57 8.03 7.32
CA ILE A 39 -5.69 6.94 7.74
C ILE A 39 -4.21 7.29 7.62
N ASN A 40 -3.41 6.81 8.57
CA ASN A 40 -1.95 6.94 8.55
C ASN A 40 -1.31 5.81 7.74
N LYS A 41 -0.28 6.14 6.95
CA LYS A 41 0.53 5.18 6.19
C LYS A 41 1.10 4.04 7.05
N LYS A 42 1.40 4.29 8.33
CA LYS A 42 1.89 3.26 9.26
C LYS A 42 0.84 2.17 9.53
N LYS A 43 -0.44 2.55 9.63
CA LYS A 43 -1.55 1.59 9.83
C LYS A 43 -1.73 0.75 8.57
N VAL A 44 -1.73 1.38 7.39
CA VAL A 44 -1.83 0.68 6.11
C VAL A 44 -0.67 -0.30 5.91
N TYR A 45 0.57 0.09 6.26
CA TYR A 45 1.73 -0.81 6.22
C TYR A 45 1.54 -2.06 7.09
N ARG A 46 1.06 -1.91 8.34
CA ARG A 46 0.81 -3.06 9.23
C ARG A 46 -0.23 -4.01 8.64
N LEU A 47 -1.34 -3.47 8.14
CA LEU A 47 -2.39 -4.28 7.49
C LEU A 47 -1.90 -4.96 6.22
N CYS A 48 -1.09 -4.28 5.40
CA CYS A 48 -0.47 -4.88 4.23
C CYS A 48 0.52 -6.00 4.60
N LYS A 49 1.22 -5.86 5.75
CA LYS A 49 2.11 -6.90 6.27
C LYS A 49 1.32 -8.12 6.75
N GLU A 50 0.20 -7.91 7.45
CA GLU A 50 -0.69 -8.99 7.90
C GLU A 50 -1.31 -9.76 6.73
N LEU A 51 -1.65 -9.08 5.63
CA LEU A 51 -2.19 -9.67 4.41
C LEU A 51 -1.13 -10.26 3.48
N GLU A 52 0.16 -10.15 3.83
CA GLU A 52 1.30 -10.60 3.00
C GLU A 52 1.34 -10.00 1.58
N ILE A 53 0.72 -8.84 1.36
CA ILE A 53 0.68 -8.12 0.07
C ILE A 53 1.86 -7.15 -0.13
N LEU A 54 2.79 -7.08 0.82
CA LEU A 54 3.96 -6.21 0.71
C LEU A 54 4.92 -6.74 -0.36
N ARG A 55 5.18 -5.92 -1.37
CA ARG A 55 6.20 -6.20 -2.38
C ARG A 55 7.61 -6.17 -1.76
N PRO A 56 8.54 -6.99 -2.27
CA PRO A 56 9.92 -6.99 -1.81
C PRO A 56 10.54 -5.60 -1.97
N GLN A 57 11.48 -5.27 -1.09
CA GLN A 57 12.21 -4.02 -1.16
C GLN A 57 12.92 -3.90 -2.52
N ARG A 58 12.72 -2.77 -3.20
CA ARG A 58 13.36 -2.51 -4.49
C ARG A 58 14.88 -2.56 -4.33
N ARG A 59 15.54 -3.41 -5.11
CA ARG A 59 17.01 -3.45 -5.19
C ARG A 59 17.51 -2.12 -5.77
N ILE A 60 18.31 -1.39 -4.99
CA ILE A 60 18.98 -0.17 -5.45
C ILE A 60 20.18 -0.63 -6.28
N LYS A 61 20.22 -0.24 -7.56
CA LYS A 61 21.41 -0.45 -8.39
C LYS A 61 22.45 0.60 -8.00
N ASN A 62 23.65 0.16 -7.62
CA ASN A 62 24.76 1.09 -7.40
C ASN A 62 25.01 1.87 -8.69
N LYS A 63 24.96 3.21 -8.59
CA LYS A 63 25.36 4.07 -9.70
C LYS A 63 26.88 4.10 -9.69
N TYR A 64 27.50 3.58 -10.75
CA TYR A 64 28.91 3.85 -10.99
C TYR A 64 29.09 5.36 -11.22
N PRO A 65 30.16 5.97 -10.67
CA PRO A 65 30.48 7.36 -10.97
C PRO A 65 30.61 7.54 -12.48
N ARG A 66 30.02 8.60 -13.03
CA ARG A 66 30.20 8.96 -14.45
C ARG A 66 31.65 9.45 -14.59
N ARG A 67 32.40 8.84 -15.52
CA ARG A 67 33.75 9.28 -15.91
C ARG A 67 33.71 10.67 -16.52
#